data_AF-A0A968WLH1-F1
#
_entry.id   AF-A0A968WLH1-F1
#
_cell.length_a   1.000
_cell.length_b   1.000
_cell.length_c   1.000
_cell.angle_alpha   90.00
_cell.angle_beta   90.00
_cell.angle_gamma   90.00
#
_symmetry.space_group_name_H-M   'P 1'
#
loop_
_entity.id
_entity.type
_entity.pdbx_description
1 polymer ?
#
loop_
_entity_poly.entity_id
_entity_poly.type
_entity_poly.pdbx_seq_one_letter_code
_entity_poly.pdbx_strand_id
1 'polypeptide(L)'
;MFANHQPVKHLISKAIATIAGTSTLLLLQFSLPNFLHTQLPGLSSNDLLTSEAIASSRRITYVPPNYGSPRRTTSNASRGCDNLADFSLYLLAPKEHVGVTTLDYPSFFWYISAASEVPVEFALVEEGVPKPLWKQKLNVQKAGVMSITIPQDAPPLLAGRDYKWSVRSICNPISPSAAPPHISWIRRVPLAAELQHQLRASTSNRDRAFLYAKAGMWYDAIAAAIQLSGDLGQPSQVVTLTAELQSLLAQVGLPKFAESSVFE
;
A
#
# COMPACT_ATOMS: atom_id res chain seq x y z
N MET A 1 -41.42 -29.90 -13.54
CA MET A 1 -42.25 -30.29 -14.70
C MET A 1 -41.84 -29.39 -15.85
N PHE A 2 -40.84 -29.77 -16.64
CA PHE A 2 -40.86 -30.70 -17.78
C PHE A 2 -41.59 -30.18 -19.03
N ALA A 3 -40.85 -30.31 -20.15
CA ALA A 3 -41.25 -30.24 -21.58
C ALA A 3 -41.61 -28.84 -22.09
N ASN A 4 -40.91 -28.20 -23.03
CA ASN A 4 -40.21 -28.64 -24.25
C ASN A 4 -41.09 -29.48 -25.19
N HIS A 5 -41.67 -28.87 -26.24
CA HIS A 5 -41.43 -29.26 -27.64
C HIS A 5 -42.13 -28.35 -28.66
N GLN A 6 -41.29 -27.91 -29.61
CA GLN A 6 -41.50 -27.35 -30.96
C GLN A 6 -42.60 -28.07 -31.79
N PRO A 7 -43.11 -27.49 -32.90
CA PRO A 7 -42.46 -27.76 -34.20
C PRO A 7 -42.61 -26.72 -35.35
N VAL A 8 -41.60 -26.73 -36.24
CA VAL A 8 -41.69 -26.91 -37.72
C VAL A 8 -41.56 -25.72 -38.71
N LYS A 9 -40.39 -25.76 -39.39
CA LYS A 9 -40.05 -25.62 -40.84
C LYS A 9 -40.23 -24.30 -41.60
N HIS A 10 -39.11 -23.82 -42.16
CA HIS A 10 -38.89 -23.48 -43.59
C HIS A 10 -37.34 -23.43 -43.81
N LEU A 11 -36.67 -24.39 -44.47
CA LEU A 11 -36.51 -24.71 -45.90
C LEU A 11 -35.76 -23.63 -46.72
N ILE A 12 -34.79 -24.11 -47.55
CA ILE A 12 -34.10 -23.46 -48.70
C ILE A 12 -32.78 -22.75 -48.33
N SER A 13 -31.60 -22.92 -48.96
CA SER A 13 -31.11 -23.72 -50.10
C SER A 13 -29.60 -23.92 -49.98
N LYS A 14 -29.10 -24.90 -50.74
CA LYS A 14 -27.69 -25.23 -51.01
C LYS A 14 -26.97 -24.13 -51.81
N ALA A 15 -25.66 -23.99 -51.59
CA ALA A 15 -24.68 -23.77 -52.66
C ALA A 15 -23.29 -24.20 -52.19
N ILE A 16 -22.86 -25.38 -52.66
CA ILE A 16 -21.46 -25.84 -52.64
C ILE A 16 -20.86 -25.39 -53.96
N ALA A 17 -19.79 -24.61 -53.91
CA ALA A 17 -18.97 -24.29 -55.08
C ALA A 17 -17.56 -24.84 -54.84
N THR A 18 -17.32 -26.03 -55.37
CA THR A 18 -16.01 -26.63 -55.56
C THR A 18 -15.40 -26.03 -56.83
N ILE A 19 -14.28 -25.34 -56.72
CA ILE A 19 -13.45 -24.99 -57.89
C ILE A 19 -12.17 -25.80 -57.79
N ALA A 20 -12.11 -26.86 -58.60
CA ALA A 20 -10.89 -27.57 -58.94
C ALA A 20 -10.10 -26.68 -59.91
N GLY A 21 -8.95 -26.20 -59.46
CA GLY A 21 -7.96 -25.50 -60.27
C GLY A 21 -6.63 -26.21 -60.15
N THR A 22 -6.35 -27.12 -61.08
CA THR A 22 -5.05 -27.76 -61.25
C THR A 22 -4.05 -26.73 -61.77
N SER A 23 -3.30 -26.11 -60.88
CA SER A 23 -2.13 -25.30 -61.25
C SER A 23 -0.87 -26.15 -61.19
N THR A 24 -0.37 -26.42 -62.38
CA THR A 24 0.87 -27.11 -62.72
C THR A 24 2.05 -26.52 -61.93
N LEU A 25 2.77 -27.39 -61.22
CA LEU A 25 4.05 -27.07 -60.58
C LEU A 25 5.05 -26.59 -61.65
N LEU A 26 5.47 -25.33 -61.56
CA LEU A 26 6.71 -24.87 -62.18
C LEU A 26 7.78 -24.79 -61.07
N LEU A 27 8.65 -25.80 -60.99
CA LEU A 27 9.81 -25.81 -60.11
C LEU A 27 10.87 -24.85 -60.65
N LEU A 28 10.80 -23.59 -60.24
CA LEU A 28 11.91 -22.64 -60.37
C LEU A 28 12.99 -23.05 -59.36
N GLN A 29 14.06 -23.68 -59.86
CA GLN A 29 15.25 -23.95 -59.07
C GLN A 29 16.05 -22.65 -58.93
N PHE A 30 15.72 -21.87 -57.90
CA PHE A 30 16.60 -20.80 -57.45
C PHE A 30 17.80 -21.44 -56.74
N SER A 31 18.95 -21.41 -57.41
CA SER A 31 20.25 -21.60 -56.77
C SER A 31 20.44 -20.47 -55.76
N LEU A 32 20.29 -20.78 -54.48
CA LEU A 32 20.70 -19.88 -53.40
C LEU A 32 22.21 -19.68 -53.50
N PRO A 33 22.73 -18.43 -53.55
CA PRO A 33 24.15 -18.23 -53.33
C PRO A 33 24.47 -18.71 -51.91
N ASN A 34 25.56 -19.47 -51.77
CA ASN A 34 26.12 -19.83 -50.48
C ASN A 34 26.39 -18.55 -49.69
N PHE A 35 25.48 -18.17 -48.80
CA PHE A 35 25.75 -17.18 -47.79
C PHE A 35 26.78 -17.81 -46.84
N LEU A 36 28.02 -17.32 -46.96
CA LEU A 36 29.02 -17.50 -45.93
C LEU A 36 28.40 -17.14 -44.59
N HIS A 37 28.46 -18.10 -43.68
CA HIS A 37 28.05 -17.99 -42.30
C HIS A 37 28.93 -16.92 -41.62
N THR A 38 28.54 -15.65 -41.68
CA THR A 38 29.04 -14.65 -40.75
C THR A 38 28.39 -14.93 -39.41
N GLN A 39 29.13 -15.65 -38.55
CA GLN A 39 28.86 -15.74 -37.13
C GLN A 39 28.73 -14.31 -36.58
N LEU A 40 27.50 -13.92 -36.25
CA LEU A 40 27.25 -12.81 -35.34
C LEU A 40 27.86 -13.21 -33.98
N PRO A 41 28.72 -12.37 -33.38
CA PRO A 41 29.16 -12.62 -32.01
C PRO A 41 27.94 -12.64 -31.10
N GLY A 42 27.89 -13.66 -30.25
CA GLY A 42 26.72 -14.05 -29.48
C GLY A 42 26.03 -12.89 -28.78
N LEU A 43 24.71 -12.79 -29.01
CA LEU A 43 23.83 -12.17 -28.02
C LEU A 43 23.87 -13.06 -26.79
N SER A 44 24.66 -12.61 -25.82
CA SER A 44 24.77 -13.21 -24.50
C SER A 44 23.40 -13.21 -23.84
N SER A 45 22.92 -14.39 -23.43
CA SER A 45 21.67 -14.58 -22.69
C SER A 45 21.66 -13.93 -21.29
N ASN A 46 22.69 -13.17 -20.93
CA ASN A 46 22.87 -12.59 -19.60
C ASN A 46 22.12 -11.26 -19.40
N ASP A 47 21.61 -10.63 -20.46
CA ASP A 47 20.93 -9.33 -20.32
C ASP A 47 19.51 -9.42 -19.74
N LEU A 48 18.90 -10.61 -19.70
CA LEU A 48 17.57 -10.79 -19.13
C LEU A 48 17.55 -10.94 -17.60
N LEU A 49 18.71 -11.03 -16.94
CA LEU A 49 18.82 -11.22 -15.48
C LEU A 49 19.03 -9.92 -14.69
N THR A 50 19.11 -8.77 -15.37
CA THR A 50 19.46 -7.50 -14.70
C THR A 50 18.25 -6.75 -14.14
N SER A 51 17.04 -6.99 -14.64
CA SER A 51 15.86 -6.19 -14.27
C SER A 51 15.36 -6.50 -12.85
N GLU A 52 15.19 -7.77 -12.49
CA GLU A 52 14.72 -8.18 -11.16
C GLU A 52 15.80 -8.02 -10.08
N ALA A 53 17.06 -8.33 -10.39
CA ALA A 53 18.18 -8.20 -9.44
C ALA A 53 18.48 -6.73 -9.09
N ILE A 54 18.34 -5.80 -10.04
CA ILE A 54 18.48 -4.36 -9.78
C ILE A 54 17.25 -3.80 -9.07
N ALA A 55 16.04 -4.30 -9.33
CA ALA A 55 14.85 -3.92 -8.56
C ALA A 55 14.98 -4.33 -7.09
N SER A 56 15.48 -5.53 -6.81
CA SER A 56 15.75 -6.04 -5.46
C SER A 56 16.83 -5.25 -4.71
N SER A 57 17.81 -4.65 -5.39
CA SER A 57 18.89 -3.89 -4.72
C SER A 57 18.54 -2.43 -4.38
N ARG A 58 17.45 -1.87 -4.92
CA ARG A 58 17.04 -0.49 -4.65
C ARG A 58 16.46 -0.33 -3.25
N ARG A 59 17.09 0.50 -2.42
CA ARG A 59 16.51 0.93 -1.13
C ARG A 59 15.28 1.80 -1.37
N ILE A 60 14.26 1.63 -0.54
CA ILE A 60 13.07 2.49 -0.54
C ILE A 60 13.47 3.85 0.03
N THR A 61 13.47 4.89 -0.81
CA THR A 61 13.78 6.27 -0.42
C THR A 61 12.51 7.11 -0.44
N TYR A 62 12.20 7.74 0.68
CA TYR A 62 11.09 8.66 0.83
C TYR A 62 11.50 10.08 0.44
N VAL A 63 10.71 10.71 -0.43
CA VAL A 63 10.89 12.12 -0.81
C VAL A 63 9.69 12.91 -0.29
N PRO A 64 9.83 13.66 0.82
CA PRO A 64 8.73 14.44 1.38
C PRO A 64 8.20 15.45 0.36
N PRO A 65 6.88 15.51 0.15
CA PRO A 65 6.31 16.51 -0.74
C PRO A 65 6.33 17.90 -0.07
N ASN A 66 6.53 18.94 -0.88
CA ASN A 66 6.56 20.31 -0.39
C ASN A 66 5.14 20.90 -0.28
N TYR A 67 4.43 20.58 0.81
CA TYR A 67 3.08 21.10 1.10
C TYR A 67 3.04 22.18 2.21
N GLY A 68 4.17 22.83 2.47
CA GLY A 68 4.27 23.96 3.41
C GLY A 68 4.76 23.58 4.81
N SER A 69 4.71 24.57 5.71
CA SER A 69 5.37 24.53 7.02
C SER A 69 4.85 23.41 7.94
N PRO A 70 5.70 22.93 8.88
CA PRO A 70 5.33 21.89 9.83
C PRO A 70 4.04 22.25 10.58
N ARG A 71 3.02 21.42 10.48
CA ARG A 71 1.85 21.49 11.37
C ARG A 71 2.23 20.82 12.67
N ARG A 72 1.81 21.40 13.81
CA ARG A 72 2.11 20.84 15.14
C ARG A 72 1.72 19.36 15.19
N THR A 73 2.72 18.50 15.31
CA THR A 73 2.58 17.12 15.80
C THR A 73 2.86 17.14 17.30
N THR A 74 2.19 16.29 18.07
CA THR A 74 2.45 16.17 19.50
C THR A 74 3.46 15.06 19.75
N SER A 75 4.45 15.36 20.59
CA SER A 75 5.54 14.45 20.97
C SER A 75 5.02 13.16 21.62
N ASN A 76 5.80 12.09 21.50
CA ASN A 76 5.52 10.73 21.96
C ASN A 76 5.46 10.53 23.49
N ALA A 77 5.52 11.60 24.28
CA ALA A 77 5.47 11.51 25.74
C ALA A 77 4.02 11.66 26.23
N SER A 78 3.38 10.54 26.55
CA SER A 78 2.07 10.54 27.21
C SER A 78 2.28 10.73 28.72
N ARG A 79 2.14 11.95 29.23
CA ARG A 79 1.99 12.18 30.68
C ARG A 79 0.61 11.66 31.09
N GLY A 80 0.45 11.10 32.30
CA GLY A 80 -0.86 10.66 32.84
C GLY A 80 -1.26 9.21 32.56
N CYS A 81 -0.31 8.40 32.07
CA CYS A 81 -0.39 6.94 32.05
C CYS A 81 0.72 6.35 32.94
N ASP A 82 0.99 6.96 34.09
CA ASP A 82 2.18 6.70 34.91
C ASP A 82 2.28 5.24 35.41
N ASN A 83 1.16 4.50 35.39
CA ASN A 83 1.10 3.08 35.74
C ASN A 83 1.50 2.13 34.58
N LEU A 84 1.77 2.65 33.38
CA LEU A 84 2.14 1.87 32.20
C LEU A 84 3.62 2.08 31.84
N ALA A 85 4.52 1.78 32.79
CA ALA A 85 5.96 2.04 32.65
C ALA A 85 6.59 1.47 31.36
N ASP A 86 6.11 0.32 30.89
CA ASP A 86 6.62 -0.37 29.70
C ASP A 86 5.79 -0.11 28.42
N PHE A 87 4.80 0.79 28.48
CA PHE A 87 3.93 1.12 27.35
C PHE A 87 4.40 2.40 26.65
N SER A 88 4.78 2.26 25.38
CA SER A 88 5.12 3.35 24.48
C SER A 88 4.30 3.26 23.21
N LEU A 89 3.85 4.40 22.71
CA LEU A 89 3.04 4.51 21.50
C LEU A 89 3.72 5.41 20.47
N TYR A 90 3.84 4.95 19.24
CA TYR A 90 4.42 5.71 18.13
C TYR A 90 3.56 5.66 16.87
N LEU A 91 3.10 6.82 16.40
CA LEU A 91 2.46 6.90 15.09
C LEU A 91 3.50 6.62 14.00
N LEU A 92 3.17 5.76 13.04
CA LEU A 92 4.02 5.49 11.87
C LEU A 92 3.78 6.55 10.80
N ALA A 93 4.05 7.80 11.17
CA ALA A 93 3.73 8.99 10.40
C ALA A 93 4.86 10.02 10.48
N PRO A 94 4.96 10.94 9.52
CA PRO A 94 5.96 11.97 9.59
C PRO A 94 5.71 12.92 10.76
N LYS A 95 6.78 13.28 11.46
CA LYS A 95 6.73 14.21 12.61
C LYS A 95 6.79 15.67 12.17
N GLU A 96 7.58 15.96 11.14
CA GLU A 96 7.94 17.34 10.78
C GLU A 96 7.12 17.89 9.59
N HIS A 97 6.25 17.09 8.98
CA HIS A 97 5.42 17.54 7.87
C HIS A 97 4.11 16.74 7.77
N VAL A 98 3.20 17.21 6.92
CA VAL A 98 1.96 16.51 6.61
C VAL A 98 2.28 15.29 5.75
N GLY A 99 1.82 14.11 6.16
CA GLY A 99 1.89 12.91 5.33
C GLY A 99 0.80 12.94 4.25
N VAL A 100 1.00 12.22 3.16
CA VAL A 100 0.11 12.30 1.99
C VAL A 100 -0.34 10.92 1.56
N THR A 101 -1.59 10.85 1.07
CA THR A 101 -2.16 9.64 0.49
C THR A 101 -2.88 9.91 -0.83
N THR A 102 -2.96 8.89 -1.69
CA THR A 102 -3.83 8.92 -2.88
C THR A 102 -5.20 8.30 -2.63
N LEU A 103 -5.34 7.55 -1.53
CA LEU A 103 -6.53 6.77 -1.20
C LEU A 103 -7.61 7.64 -0.54
N ASP A 104 -8.87 7.33 -0.85
CA ASP A 104 -10.05 7.83 -0.12
C ASP A 104 -10.23 7.15 1.25
N TYR A 105 -9.84 5.87 1.36
CA TYR A 105 -9.83 5.08 2.60
C TYR A 105 -8.41 4.58 2.92
N PRO A 106 -7.48 5.46 3.35
CA PRO A 106 -6.14 5.05 3.73
C PRO A 106 -6.14 4.22 5.01
N SER A 107 -5.12 3.39 5.16
CA SER A 107 -4.81 2.72 6.44
C SER A 107 -3.91 3.61 7.29
N PHE A 108 -4.15 3.62 8.60
CA PHE A 108 -3.32 4.30 9.59
C PHE A 108 -2.62 3.27 10.46
N PHE A 109 -1.36 3.54 10.80
CA PHE A 109 -0.49 2.59 11.49
C PHE A 109 0.21 3.24 12.67
N TRP A 110 0.34 2.51 13.78
CA TRP A 110 1.11 2.93 14.95
C TRP A 110 1.71 1.72 15.66
N TYR A 111 2.87 1.89 16.27
CA TYR A 111 3.52 0.89 17.09
C TYR A 111 3.14 1.04 18.56
N ILE A 112 2.97 -0.10 19.24
CA ILE A 112 2.83 -0.19 20.69
C ILE A 112 3.88 -1.17 21.23
N SER A 113 4.59 -0.83 22.32
CA SER A 113 5.68 -1.66 22.86
C SER A 113 5.25 -2.85 23.72
N ALA A 114 4.04 -2.86 24.26
CA ALA A 114 3.54 -3.89 25.17
C ALA A 114 2.01 -4.06 25.08
N ALA A 115 1.52 -5.23 25.46
CA ALA A 115 0.09 -5.40 25.73
C ALA A 115 -0.37 -4.44 26.83
N SER A 116 -1.64 -4.06 26.83
CA SER A 116 -2.21 -3.20 27.87
C SER A 116 -3.68 -3.48 28.08
N GLU A 117 -4.11 -3.51 29.34
CA GLU A 117 -5.51 -3.49 29.71
C GLU A 117 -6.19 -2.15 29.37
N VAL A 118 -5.40 -1.10 29.14
CA VAL A 118 -5.88 0.21 28.73
C VAL A 118 -6.15 0.21 27.22
N PRO A 119 -7.41 0.42 26.78
CA PRO A 119 -7.70 0.53 25.37
C PRO A 119 -7.12 1.83 24.79
N VAL A 120 -6.87 1.81 23.48
CA VAL A 120 -6.55 3.02 22.72
C VAL A 120 -7.76 3.49 21.93
N GLU A 121 -7.83 4.79 21.68
CA GLU A 121 -8.85 5.40 20.83
C GLU A 121 -8.19 6.04 19.62
N PHE A 122 -8.59 5.62 18.44
CA PHE A 122 -8.31 6.29 17.18
C PHE A 122 -9.40 7.31 16.89
N ALA A 123 -9.01 8.49 16.39
CA ALA A 123 -9.94 9.47 15.85
C ALA A 123 -9.39 10.10 14.57
N LEU A 124 -10.25 10.35 13.59
CA LEU A 124 -9.97 11.11 12.37
C LEU A 124 -10.94 12.30 12.30
N VAL A 125 -10.40 13.49 12.06
CA VAL A 125 -11.14 14.75 12.01
C VAL A 125 -10.69 15.54 10.79
N GLU A 126 -11.65 16.06 10.00
CA GLU A 126 -11.36 17.01 8.94
C GLU A 126 -10.99 18.38 9.53
N GLU A 127 -10.00 19.06 8.93
CA GLU A 127 -9.61 20.38 9.39
C GLU A 127 -10.77 21.39 9.32
N GLY A 128 -10.99 22.13 10.41
CA GLY A 128 -12.08 23.10 10.51
C GLY A 128 -13.46 22.49 10.78
N VAL A 129 -13.57 21.16 10.80
CA VAL A 129 -14.83 20.46 11.11
C VAL A 129 -14.76 19.93 12.55
N PRO A 130 -15.70 20.31 13.44
CA PRO A 130 -15.63 19.93 14.85
C PRO A 130 -15.97 18.44 15.10
N LYS A 131 -16.79 17.84 14.24
CA LYS A 131 -17.22 16.44 14.38
C LYS A 131 -16.17 15.50 13.77
N PRO A 132 -15.75 14.43 14.48
CA PRO A 132 -14.88 13.42 13.89
C PRO A 132 -15.58 12.69 12.75
N LEU A 133 -14.84 12.43 11.66
CA LEU A 133 -15.27 11.55 10.59
C LEU A 133 -15.30 10.09 11.04
N TRP A 134 -14.32 9.70 11.86
CA TRP A 134 -14.24 8.35 12.41
C TRP A 134 -13.68 8.39 13.83
N LYS A 135 -14.18 7.50 14.67
CA LYS A 135 -13.71 7.32 16.04
C LYS A 135 -13.94 5.89 16.48
N GLN A 136 -12.89 5.22 16.94
CA GLN A 136 -12.95 3.80 17.31
C GLN A 136 -12.04 3.50 18.49
N LYS A 137 -12.51 2.67 19.42
CA LYS A 137 -11.71 2.10 20.51
C LYS A 137 -11.18 0.73 20.11
N LEU A 138 -9.94 0.45 20.48
CA LEU A 138 -9.22 -0.78 20.16
C LEU A 138 -8.54 -1.29 21.43
N ASN A 139 -8.65 -2.59 21.68
CA ASN A 139 -7.95 -3.25 22.76
C ASN A 139 -6.51 -3.58 22.34
N VAL A 140 -5.56 -3.47 23.28
CA VAL A 140 -4.13 -3.73 23.02
C VAL A 140 -3.74 -5.08 23.59
N GLN A 141 -3.90 -6.13 22.80
CA GLN A 141 -3.65 -7.50 23.26
C GLN A 141 -2.17 -7.91 23.22
N LYS A 142 -1.38 -7.27 22.35
CA LYS A 142 0.04 -7.57 22.15
C LYS A 142 0.80 -6.34 21.67
N ALA A 143 2.12 -6.35 21.90
CA ALA A 143 3.04 -5.40 21.31
C ALA A 143 3.10 -5.54 19.79
N GLY A 144 3.43 -4.46 19.11
CA GLY A 144 3.74 -4.40 17.68
C GLY A 144 2.97 -3.30 16.93
N VAL A 145 2.95 -3.40 15.60
CA VAL A 145 2.34 -2.38 14.74
C VAL A 145 0.85 -2.66 14.57
N MET A 146 0.01 -1.80 15.12
CA MET A 146 -1.44 -1.83 14.95
C MET A 146 -1.86 -1.08 13.69
N SER A 147 -3.00 -1.47 13.12
CA SER A 147 -3.57 -0.84 11.93
C SER A 147 -5.07 -0.60 12.06
N ILE A 148 -5.54 0.46 11.39
CA ILE A 148 -6.96 0.71 11.17
C ILE A 148 -7.16 1.22 9.73
N THR A 149 -8.13 0.64 9.04
CA THR A 149 -8.65 1.16 7.77
C THR A 149 -10.08 1.56 8.03
N ILE A 150 -10.43 2.79 7.66
CA ILE A 150 -11.80 3.29 7.84
C ILE A 150 -12.71 2.51 6.88
N PRO A 151 -13.85 1.97 7.35
CA PRO A 151 -14.75 1.20 6.51
C PRO A 151 -15.42 2.09 5.45
N GLN A 152 -15.83 1.48 4.35
CA GLN A 152 -16.35 2.18 3.16
C GLN A 152 -17.74 2.80 3.36
N ASP A 153 -18.41 2.54 4.47
CA ASP A 153 -19.68 3.16 4.86
C ASP A 153 -19.49 4.51 5.57
N ALA A 154 -18.27 4.85 6.00
CA ALA A 154 -17.92 6.17 6.49
C ALA A 154 -17.63 7.14 5.33
N PRO A 155 -17.72 8.48 5.53
CA PRO A 155 -17.35 9.43 4.51
C PRO A 155 -15.88 9.28 4.06
N PRO A 156 -15.60 9.28 2.74
CA PRO A 156 -14.24 9.19 2.23
C PRO A 156 -13.45 10.46 2.51
N LEU A 157 -12.12 10.36 2.58
CA LEU A 157 -11.27 11.54 2.50
C LEU A 157 -11.43 12.18 1.11
N LEU A 158 -11.54 13.50 1.05
CA LEU A 158 -11.67 14.25 -0.19
C LEU A 158 -10.31 14.78 -0.63
N ALA A 159 -10.04 14.74 -1.94
CA ALA A 159 -8.79 15.26 -2.48
C ALA A 159 -8.65 16.77 -2.20
N GLY A 160 -7.44 17.21 -1.85
CA GLY A 160 -7.13 18.60 -1.51
C GLY A 160 -7.51 19.00 -0.08
N ARG A 161 -8.02 18.08 0.74
CA ARG A 161 -8.35 18.33 2.15
C ARG A 161 -7.29 17.80 3.11
N ASP A 162 -7.14 18.50 4.22
CA ASP A 162 -6.32 18.12 5.36
C ASP A 162 -7.17 17.49 6.46
N TYR A 163 -6.65 16.43 7.04
CA TYR A 163 -7.24 15.74 8.16
C TYR A 163 -6.21 15.57 9.26
N LYS A 164 -6.69 15.66 10.49
CA LYS A 164 -5.95 15.35 11.71
C LYS A 164 -6.39 13.99 12.20
N TRP A 165 -5.44 13.11 12.44
CA TRP A 165 -5.72 11.85 13.11
C TRP A 165 -4.91 11.73 14.38
N SER A 166 -5.44 10.96 15.32
CA SER A 166 -4.83 10.79 16.61
C SER A 166 -5.05 9.40 17.18
N VAL A 167 -4.09 8.96 17.98
CA VAL A 167 -4.23 7.79 18.84
C VAL A 167 -3.94 8.22 20.27
N ARG A 168 -4.81 7.83 21.20
CA ARG A 168 -4.64 8.08 22.62
C ARG A 168 -4.91 6.84 23.45
N SER A 169 -4.15 6.64 24.51
CA SER A 169 -4.47 5.64 25.54
C SER A 169 -5.54 6.19 26.47
N ILE A 170 -6.55 5.38 26.82
CA ILE A 170 -7.63 5.79 27.73
C ILE A 170 -7.25 5.42 29.18
N CYS A 171 -6.15 5.98 29.68
CA CYS A 171 -5.62 5.64 31.00
C CYS A 171 -6.53 6.06 32.16
N ASN A 172 -7.27 7.16 31.98
CA ASN A 172 -8.34 7.58 32.87
C ASN A 172 -9.59 7.89 32.04
N PRO A 173 -10.65 7.04 32.08
CA PRO A 173 -11.86 7.28 31.32
C PRO A 173 -12.68 8.48 31.83
N ILE A 174 -12.49 8.87 33.10
CA ILE A 174 -13.16 10.01 33.75
C ILE A 174 -12.45 11.33 33.40
N SER A 175 -11.13 11.29 33.21
CA SER A 175 -10.33 12.46 32.79
C SER A 175 -9.50 12.14 31.52
N PRO A 176 -10.13 12.14 30.33
CA PRO A 176 -9.44 11.88 29.07
C PRO A 176 -8.27 12.83 28.77
N SER A 177 -8.31 14.05 29.31
CA SER A 177 -7.24 15.04 29.19
C SER A 177 -5.98 14.68 29.98
N ALA A 178 -6.06 13.70 30.88
CA ALA A 178 -4.91 13.24 31.65
C ALA A 178 -3.84 12.64 30.74
N ALA A 179 -4.21 12.00 29.62
CA ALA A 179 -3.30 11.44 28.63
C ALA A 179 -3.48 12.12 27.26
N PRO A 180 -2.59 13.06 26.89
CA PRO A 180 -2.66 13.75 25.61
C PRO A 180 -2.59 12.79 24.41
N PRO A 181 -3.33 13.05 23.32
CA PRO A 181 -3.24 12.24 22.12
C PRO A 181 -1.89 12.43 21.39
N HIS A 182 -1.41 11.36 20.78
CA HIS A 182 -0.42 11.43 19.72
C HIS A 182 -1.14 11.86 18.44
N ILE A 183 -0.62 12.90 17.76
CA ILE A 183 -1.29 13.53 16.62
C ILE A 183 -0.38 13.52 15.39
N SER A 184 -0.96 13.19 14.23
CA SER A 184 -0.35 13.47 12.93
C SER A 184 -1.40 13.96 11.93
N TRP A 185 -0.91 14.43 10.78
CA TRP A 185 -1.72 15.03 9.73
C TRP A 185 -1.61 14.21 8.45
N ILE A 186 -2.73 14.15 7.72
CA ILE A 186 -2.84 13.49 6.42
C ILE A 186 -3.55 14.41 5.43
N ARG A 187 -3.02 14.50 4.22
CA ARG A 187 -3.68 15.13 3.07
C ARG A 187 -3.98 14.07 2.02
N ARG A 188 -5.20 14.06 1.48
CA ARG A 188 -5.49 13.29 0.26
C ARG A 188 -5.16 14.12 -0.96
N VAL A 189 -4.42 13.55 -1.92
CA VAL A 189 -4.12 14.17 -3.21
C VAL A 189 -4.56 13.26 -4.36
N PRO A 190 -4.82 13.80 -5.56
CA PRO A 190 -5.08 12.97 -6.73
C PRO A 190 -3.89 12.09 -7.07
N LEU A 191 -4.15 10.87 -7.54
CA LEU A 191 -3.12 9.99 -8.09
C LEU A 191 -2.66 10.54 -9.45
N ALA A 192 -1.39 10.94 -9.55
CA ALA A 192 -0.82 11.42 -10.81
C ALA A 192 -0.81 10.31 -11.88
N ALA A 193 -1.11 10.67 -13.13
CA ALA A 193 -1.21 9.71 -14.24
C ALA A 193 0.08 8.90 -14.45
N GLU A 194 1.23 9.56 -14.33
CA GLU A 194 2.54 8.90 -14.43
C GLU A 194 2.74 7.86 -13.33
N LEU A 195 2.43 8.21 -12.07
CA LEU A 195 2.52 7.27 -10.96
C LEU A 195 1.54 6.11 -11.15
N GLN A 196 0.33 6.38 -11.65
CA GLN A 196 -0.64 5.33 -11.96
C GLN A 196 -0.11 4.35 -13.01
N HIS A 197 0.54 4.86 -14.06
CA HIS A 197 1.15 4.01 -15.10
C HIS A 197 2.26 3.13 -14.51
N GLN A 198 3.18 3.71 -13.72
CA GLN A 198 4.25 2.97 -13.06
C GLN A 198 3.72 1.90 -12.09
N LEU A 199 2.67 2.20 -11.34
CA LEU A 199 2.04 1.26 -10.41
C LEU A 199 1.36 0.09 -11.13
N ARG A 200 0.77 0.31 -12.31
CA ARG A 200 0.16 -0.77 -13.12
C ARG A 200 1.21 -1.74 -13.69
N ALA A 201 2.41 -1.25 -13.97
CA ALA A 201 3.53 -2.06 -14.44
C ALA A 201 4.27 -2.79 -13.30
N SER A 202 3.99 -2.44 -12.04
CA SER A 202 4.65 -3.00 -10.87
C SER A 202 4.03 -4.34 -10.46
N THR A 203 4.88 -5.35 -10.22
CA THR A 203 4.46 -6.71 -9.87
C THR A 203 4.65 -7.05 -8.39
N SER A 204 5.42 -6.25 -7.64
CA SER A 204 5.74 -6.51 -6.23
C SER A 204 5.30 -5.37 -5.31
N ASN A 205 4.90 -5.69 -4.07
CA ASN A 205 4.60 -4.67 -3.06
C ASN A 205 5.81 -3.80 -2.72
N ARG A 206 7.02 -4.32 -2.93
CA ARG A 206 8.27 -3.61 -2.66
C ARG A 206 8.48 -2.49 -3.68
N ASP A 207 8.24 -2.79 -4.95
CA ASP A 207 8.28 -1.80 -6.03
C ASP A 207 7.18 -0.76 -5.84
N ARG A 208 5.97 -1.16 -5.44
CA ARG A 208 4.90 -0.22 -5.12
C ARG A 208 5.28 0.71 -3.96
N ALA A 209 5.84 0.16 -2.88
CA ALA A 209 6.33 0.95 -1.75
C ALA A 209 7.43 1.93 -2.19
N PHE A 210 8.37 1.50 -3.04
CA PHE A 210 9.38 2.36 -3.64
C PHE A 210 8.77 3.51 -4.46
N LEU A 211 7.82 3.20 -5.35
CA LEU A 211 7.16 4.19 -6.21
C LEU A 211 6.38 5.22 -5.39
N TYR A 212 5.58 4.77 -4.42
CA TYR A 212 4.85 5.66 -3.52
C TYR A 212 5.79 6.52 -2.67
N ALA A 213 6.85 5.95 -2.10
CA ALA A 213 7.80 6.68 -1.28
C ALA A 213 8.52 7.77 -2.09
N LYS A 214 8.96 7.43 -3.31
CA LYS A 214 9.61 8.37 -4.22
C LYS A 214 8.67 9.49 -4.66
N ALA A 215 7.37 9.20 -4.79
CA ALA A 215 6.36 10.19 -5.11
C ALA A 215 5.86 10.99 -3.90
N GLY A 216 6.34 10.69 -2.69
CA GLY A 216 5.95 11.39 -1.45
C GLY A 216 4.63 10.91 -0.82
N MET A 217 4.06 9.81 -1.31
CA MET A 217 2.81 9.20 -0.81
C MET A 217 3.09 8.33 0.42
N TRP A 218 3.37 8.96 1.55
CA TRP A 218 3.82 8.29 2.77
C TRP A 218 2.89 7.15 3.22
N TYR A 219 1.58 7.40 3.33
CA TYR A 219 0.64 6.40 3.85
C TYR A 219 0.52 5.19 2.92
N ASP A 220 0.51 5.44 1.60
CA ASP A 220 0.47 4.40 0.56
C ASP A 220 1.78 3.58 0.56
N ALA A 221 2.92 4.24 0.77
CA ALA A 221 4.23 3.59 0.86
C ALA A 221 4.33 2.68 2.08
N ILE A 222 3.89 3.16 3.25
CA ILE A 222 3.88 2.37 4.49
C ILE A 222 2.92 1.18 4.36
N ALA A 223 1.72 1.38 3.79
CA ALA A 223 0.79 0.29 3.57
C ALA A 223 1.39 -0.80 2.66
N ALA A 224 2.03 -0.40 1.55
CA ALA A 224 2.69 -1.35 0.65
C ALA A 224 3.90 -2.04 1.31
N ALA A 225 4.70 -1.32 2.12
CA ALA A 225 5.82 -1.90 2.85
C ALA A 225 5.36 -2.92 3.91
N ILE A 226 4.25 -2.65 4.60
CA ILE A 226 3.63 -3.56 5.57
C ILE A 226 3.08 -4.81 4.89
N GLN A 227 2.56 -4.71 3.66
CA GLN A 227 2.10 -5.86 2.90
C GLN A 227 3.24 -6.83 2.52
N LEU A 228 4.51 -6.40 2.57
CA LEU A 228 5.66 -7.30 2.43
C LEU A 228 5.75 -8.32 3.58
N SER A 229 5.28 -7.93 4.76
CA SER A 229 5.27 -8.79 5.95
C SER A 229 4.15 -9.84 5.92
N GLY A 230 3.18 -9.73 5.00
CA GLY A 230 2.05 -10.69 4.88
C GLY A 230 0.84 -10.42 5.79
N ASP A 231 0.83 -9.31 6.55
CA ASP A 231 -0.04 -9.18 7.74
C ASP A 231 -1.39 -8.44 7.54
N LEU A 232 -1.76 -8.01 6.32
CA LEU A 232 -3.03 -7.29 6.11
C LEU A 232 -4.17 -8.21 5.64
N GLY A 233 -4.52 -9.19 6.48
CA GLY A 233 -5.71 -10.02 6.29
C GLY A 233 -6.95 -9.56 7.07
N GLN A 234 -6.79 -8.73 8.12
CA GLN A 234 -7.89 -8.32 9.01
C GLN A 234 -7.63 -6.95 9.66
N PRO A 235 -8.67 -6.13 9.91
CA PRO A 235 -8.55 -4.93 10.74
C PRO A 235 -8.11 -5.29 12.17
N SER A 236 -7.21 -4.50 12.77
CA SER A 236 -6.69 -4.66 14.14
C SER A 236 -5.60 -5.74 14.35
N GLN A 237 -4.81 -6.09 13.32
CA GLN A 237 -3.67 -7.00 13.48
C GLN A 237 -2.37 -6.29 13.90
N VAL A 238 -1.49 -7.06 14.56
CA VAL A 238 -0.07 -6.70 14.76
C VAL A 238 0.73 -7.15 13.55
N VAL A 239 1.44 -6.21 12.95
CA VAL A 239 2.32 -6.44 11.80
C VAL A 239 3.77 -6.66 12.24
N THR A 240 4.47 -7.59 11.57
CA THR A 240 5.90 -7.86 11.70
C THR A 240 6.74 -6.73 11.07
N LEU A 241 7.69 -6.19 11.83
CA LEU A 241 8.62 -5.15 11.36
C LEU A 241 9.71 -5.75 10.46
N THR A 242 9.71 -5.41 9.18
CA THR A 242 10.80 -5.77 8.25
C THR A 242 11.92 -4.74 8.26
N ALA A 243 13.10 -5.12 7.77
CA ALA A 243 14.22 -4.20 7.59
C ALA A 243 13.87 -3.03 6.65
N GLU A 244 13.11 -3.29 5.58
CA GLU A 244 12.60 -2.26 4.67
C GLU A 244 11.69 -1.27 5.37
N LEU A 245 10.70 -1.76 6.14
CA LEU A 245 9.80 -0.90 6.89
C LEU A 245 10.58 -0.07 7.91
N GLN A 246 11.48 -0.70 8.65
CA GLN A 246 12.31 -0.02 9.63
C GLN A 246 13.18 1.08 9.00
N SER A 247 13.74 0.82 7.81
CA SER A 247 14.53 1.79 7.05
C SER A 247 13.68 2.95 6.53
N LEU A 248 12.41 2.71 6.18
CA LEU A 248 11.49 3.76 5.74
C LEU A 248 11.07 4.65 6.93
N LEU A 249 10.75 4.05 8.08
CA LEU A 249 10.38 4.76 9.31
C LEU A 249 11.51 5.66 9.83
N ALA A 250 12.77 5.21 9.73
CA ALA A 250 13.92 6.01 10.15
C ALA A 250 14.06 7.33 9.35
N GLN A 251 13.62 7.35 8.08
CA GLN A 251 13.71 8.55 7.22
C GLN A 251 12.82 9.70 7.67
N VAL A 252 11.81 9.43 8.52
CA VAL A 252 10.93 10.46 9.11
C VAL A 252 11.16 10.66 10.61
N GLY A 253 12.31 10.22 11.13
CA GLY A 253 12.71 10.43 12.52
C GLY A 253 11.99 9.53 13.53
N LEU A 254 11.51 8.36 13.10
CA LEU A 254 11.00 7.33 14.01
C LEU A 254 12.13 6.41 14.48
N PRO A 255 12.11 5.98 15.75
CA PRO A 255 13.16 5.14 16.31
C PRO A 255 13.13 3.73 15.71
N LYS A 256 14.18 2.96 16.00
CA LYS A 256 14.16 1.52 15.77
C LYS A 256 13.21 0.86 16.75
N PHE A 257 12.27 0.06 16.24
CA PHE A 257 11.36 -0.71 17.05
C PHE A 257 11.91 -2.12 17.24
N ALA A 258 11.59 -2.75 18.37
CA ALA A 258 11.89 -4.16 18.53
C ALA A 258 10.98 -4.96 17.60
N GLU A 259 11.56 -5.95 16.90
CA GLU A 259 10.75 -7.04 16.34
C GLU A 259 9.96 -7.64 17.50
N SER A 260 8.64 -7.72 17.36
CA SER A 260 7.84 -8.41 18.36
C SER A 260 8.31 -9.86 18.37
N SER A 261 9.19 -10.22 19.30
CA SER A 261 9.50 -11.61 19.58
C SER A 261 8.17 -12.26 19.96
N VAL A 262 7.75 -13.22 19.14
CA VAL A 262 6.73 -14.19 19.52
C VAL A 262 7.24 -14.80 20.82
N PHE A 263 6.69 -14.34 21.95
CA PHE A 263 6.82 -15.10 23.18
C PHE A 263 5.87 -16.30 23.02
N GLU A 264 6.45 -17.48 23.24
CA GLU A 264 5.90 -18.85 23.11
C GLU A 264 4.40 -19.02 23.34
#